data_AF-A0A7L2FZ20-F1
#
_entry.id   AF-A0A7L2FZ20-F1
#
_cell.length_a   1.000
_cell.length_b   1.000
_cell.length_c   1.000
_cell.angle_alpha   90.00
_cell.angle_beta   90.00
_cell.angle_gamma   90.00
#
_symmetry.space_group_name_H-M   'P 1'
#
loop_
_entity.id
_entity.type
_entity.pdbx_description
1 polymer ?
#
loop_
_entity_poly.entity_id
_entity_poly.type
_entity_poly.pdbx_seq_one_letter_code
_entity_poly.pdbx_strand_id
1 'polypeptide(L)'
;HSCDTLENWFYDETSRSCCYQCPSGYVKRKACPRDPDEDCLRCGPEQYVNEALQKPQCDACVSCAKEPDLVEKEPCSFNSSRVCECRPGLFCQTAVENTCMRCQQHTVCKPGFGVKVRG
;
A
#
# COMPACT_ATOMS: atom_id res chain seq x y z
N HIS A 1 14.98 34.18 0.56
CA HIS A 1 14.39 33.44 1.69
C HIS A 1 15.12 32.11 1.79
N SER A 2 16.21 32.04 2.55
CA SER A 2 17.05 30.84 2.64
C SER A 2 16.62 30.05 3.86
N CYS A 3 15.97 28.90 3.66
CA CYS A 3 15.86 27.90 4.72
C CYS A 3 17.25 27.28 4.84
N ASP A 4 17.96 27.61 5.91
CA ASP A 4 19.40 27.32 6.01
C ASP A 4 19.67 25.80 6.17
N THR A 5 20.51 25.30 5.26
CA THR A 5 21.62 24.32 5.42
C THR A 5 21.40 22.94 6.07
N LEU A 6 20.17 22.45 6.29
CA LEU A 6 19.95 21.01 6.55
C LEU A 6 19.33 20.31 5.34
N GLU A 7 19.93 19.18 4.93
CA GLU A 7 19.29 18.23 4.02
C GLU A 7 17.87 17.97 4.54
N ASN A 8 16.86 18.14 3.68
CA ASN A 8 15.42 17.95 3.94
C ASN A 8 14.58 19.17 4.38
N TRP A 9 15.02 20.42 4.24
CA TRP A 9 14.12 21.60 4.37
C TRP A 9 13.84 22.27 3.02
N PHE A 10 12.60 22.71 2.80
CA PHE A 10 12.18 23.46 1.61
C PHE A 10 11.33 24.68 1.99
N TYR A 11 11.39 25.73 1.19
CA TYR A 11 10.51 26.90 1.36
C TYR A 11 9.18 26.64 0.63
N ASP A 12 8.07 26.70 1.34
CA ASP A 12 6.73 26.57 0.77
C ASP A 12 6.11 27.96 0.61
N GLU A 13 5.87 28.37 -0.64
CA GLU A 13 5.28 29.67 -0.98
C GLU A 13 3.85 29.82 -0.45
N THR A 14 3.10 28.72 -0.35
CA THR A 14 1.71 28.73 0.14
C THR A 14 1.65 29.11 1.61
N SER A 15 2.54 28.56 2.42
CA SER A 15 2.68 28.86 3.85
C SER A 15 3.63 30.02 4.15
N ARG A 16 4.33 30.55 3.13
CA ARG A 16 5.38 31.57 3.24
C ARG A 16 6.41 31.23 4.31
N SER A 17 6.70 29.95 4.49
CA SER A 17 7.56 29.46 5.58
C SER A 17 8.40 28.26 5.17
N CYS A 18 9.46 28.00 5.94
CA CYS A 18 10.29 26.81 5.78
C CYS A 18 9.55 25.59 6.34
N CYS A 19 9.47 24.54 5.54
CA CYS A 19 8.87 23.26 5.89
C CYS A 19 9.92 22.16 5.82
N TYR A 20 9.81 21.22 6.74
CA TYR A 20 10.59 19.99 6.74
C TYR A 20 9.96 18.97 5.79
N GLN A 21 10.78 18.30 5.01
CA GLN A 21 10.41 17.20 4.13
C GLN A 21 10.61 15.88 4.89
N CYS A 22 9.50 15.21 5.22
CA CYS A 22 9.57 13.91 5.87
C CYS A 22 10.27 12.89 4.96
N PRO A 23 11.12 12.01 5.52
CA PRO A 23 11.78 10.96 4.77
C PRO A 23 10.78 9.93 4.23
N SER A 24 11.19 9.14 3.23
CA SER A 24 10.37 8.05 2.67
C SER A 24 9.94 7.07 3.76
N GLY A 25 8.69 6.60 3.67
CA GLY A 25 8.08 5.76 4.70
C GLY A 25 7.52 6.52 5.91
N TYR A 26 7.51 7.86 5.88
CA TYR A 26 6.83 8.71 6.87
C TYR A 26 5.74 9.56 6.20
N VAL A 27 4.68 9.82 6.97
CA VAL A 27 3.55 10.65 6.56
C VAL A 27 3.62 11.98 7.28
N LYS A 28 3.35 13.07 6.55
CA LYS A 28 3.26 14.41 7.15
C LYS A 28 1.93 14.61 7.87
N ARG A 29 1.98 14.95 9.16
CA ARG A 29 0.80 15.29 9.97
C ARG A 29 0.16 16.60 9.53
N LYS A 30 1.00 17.57 9.15
CA LYS A 30 0.61 18.92 8.72
C LYS A 30 1.04 19.17 7.28
N ALA A 31 0.43 20.16 6.63
CA ALA A 31 0.81 20.54 5.26
C ALA A 31 2.27 20.98 5.17
N CYS A 32 2.73 21.72 6.18
CA CYS A 32 4.10 22.21 6.38
C CYS A 32 4.62 21.70 7.74
N PRO A 33 5.34 20.56 7.77
CA PRO A 33 6.02 20.07 8.97
C PRO A 33 7.08 21.07 9.44
N ARG A 34 7.20 21.28 10.75
CA ARG A 34 8.27 22.12 11.33
C ARG A 34 9.08 21.38 12.38
N ASP A 35 8.49 20.37 12.98
CA ASP A 35 9.14 19.50 13.94
C ASP A 35 9.24 18.09 13.34
N PRO A 36 10.44 17.57 13.05
CA PRO A 36 10.60 16.27 12.39
C PRO A 36 10.10 15.10 13.24
N ASP A 37 10.23 15.16 14.56
CA ASP A 37 9.80 14.09 15.47
C ASP A 37 8.27 14.06 15.62
N GLU A 38 7.63 15.23 15.68
CA GLU A 38 6.20 15.35 15.93
C GLU A 38 5.35 15.40 14.64
N ASP A 39 5.85 16.04 13.58
CA ASP A 39 5.08 16.25 12.35
C ASP A 39 5.32 15.18 11.28
N CYS A 40 6.35 14.33 11.40
CA CYS A 40 6.57 13.17 10.54
C CYS A 40 6.30 11.88 11.31
N LEU A 41 5.18 11.23 11.00
CA LEU A 41 4.75 10.02 11.70
C LEU A 41 4.95 8.78 10.84
N ARG A 42 5.30 7.68 11.51
CA ARG A 42 5.31 6.35 10.92
C ARG A 42 3.91 5.75 11.02
N CYS A 43 3.49 5.02 9.99
CA CYS A 43 2.22 4.29 10.04
C CYS A 43 2.22 3.24 11.15
N GLY A 44 1.03 3.00 11.71
CA GLY A 44 0.84 2.05 12.80
C GLY A 44 0.98 0.59 12.35
N PRO A 45 0.77 -0.36 13.28
CA PRO A 45 0.72 -1.78 12.93
C PRO A 45 -0.45 -2.04 11.95
N GLU A 46 -0.26 -2.99 11.04
CA GLU A 46 -1.23 -3.32 9.97
C GLU A 46 -1.59 -2.13 9.04
N GLN A 47 -0.67 -1.17 8.90
CA GLN A 47 -0.78 -0.06 7.97
C GLN A 47 0.50 0.13 7.17
N TYR A 48 0.35 0.66 5.95
CA TYR A 48 1.45 0.99 5.06
C TYR A 48 1.32 2.43 4.56
N VAL A 49 2.44 3.03 4.17
CA VAL A 49 2.46 4.33 3.51
C VAL A 49 2.05 4.13 2.06
N ASN A 50 0.91 4.69 1.67
CA ASN A 50 0.48 4.73 0.29
C ASN A 50 1.09 5.96 -0.41
N GLU A 51 2.20 5.73 -1.12
CA GLU A 51 2.89 6.75 -1.93
C GLU A 51 2.27 6.95 -3.32
N ALA A 52 1.23 6.19 -3.71
CA ALA A 52 0.56 6.36 -5.00
C ALA A 52 -0.27 7.66 -5.08
N LEU A 53 -0.58 8.26 -3.94
CA LEU A 53 -1.30 9.53 -3.86
C LEU A 53 -0.34 10.73 -3.88
N GLN A 54 -0.81 11.86 -4.42
CA GLN A 54 -0.07 13.15 -4.37
C GLN A 54 0.32 13.57 -2.94
N LYS A 55 -0.45 13.12 -1.94
CA LYS A 55 -0.12 13.28 -0.53
C LYS A 55 -0.03 11.88 0.09
N PRO A 56 1.18 11.41 0.45
CA PRO A 56 1.33 10.12 1.11
C PRO A 56 0.48 10.05 2.38
N GLN A 57 -0.18 8.92 2.61
CA GLN A 57 -1.01 8.66 3.78
C GLN A 57 -0.86 7.22 4.26
N CYS A 58 -1.31 6.94 5.49
CA CYS A 58 -1.33 5.60 6.04
C CYS A 58 -2.64 4.89 5.67
N ASP A 59 -2.53 3.86 4.83
CA ASP A 59 -3.66 3.00 4.47
C ASP A 59 -3.59 1.68 5.22
N ALA A 60 -4.75 1.09 5.50
CA ALA A 60 -4.84 -0.18 6.19
C ALA A 60 -4.44 -1.34 5.26
N CYS A 61 -3.65 -2.28 5.78
CA CYS A 61 -3.32 -3.50 5.05
C CYS A 61 -4.56 -4.38 4.89
N VAL A 62 -4.67 -5.04 3.74
CA VAL A 62 -5.70 -6.05 3.51
C VAL A 62 -5.45 -7.28 4.39
N SER A 63 -6.50 -8.04 4.68
CA SER A 63 -6.40 -9.28 5.47
C SER A 63 -6.85 -10.46 4.62
N CYS A 64 -5.93 -11.39 4.37
CA CYS A 64 -6.22 -12.60 3.61
C CYS A 64 -7.09 -13.60 4.39
N ALA A 65 -7.09 -13.52 5.73
CA ALA A 65 -7.83 -14.43 6.60
C ALA A 65 -9.36 -14.28 6.51
N LYS A 66 -9.87 -13.23 5.85
CA LYS A 66 -11.30 -13.01 5.68
C LYS A 66 -11.95 -14.04 4.74
N GLU A 67 -11.20 -14.56 3.77
CA GLU A 67 -11.67 -15.60 2.85
C GLU A 67 -10.81 -16.86 3.02
N PRO A 68 -11.39 -18.05 3.22
CA PRO A 68 -10.62 -19.26 3.49
C PRO A 68 -9.70 -19.66 2.33
N ASP A 69 -10.07 -19.31 1.10
CA ASP A 69 -9.33 -19.67 -0.11
C ASP A 69 -8.21 -18.69 -0.47
N LEU A 70 -8.07 -17.59 0.27
CA LEU A 70 -6.95 -16.66 0.14
C LEU A 70 -5.79 -17.09 1.06
N VAL A 71 -4.58 -16.95 0.55
CA VAL A 71 -3.32 -17.15 1.29
C VAL A 71 -2.49 -15.90 1.19
N GLU A 72 -1.78 -15.58 2.27
CA GLU A 72 -0.80 -14.50 2.27
C GLU A 72 0.40 -14.92 1.43
N LYS A 73 0.62 -14.18 0.34
CA LYS A 73 1.79 -14.36 -0.54
C LYS A 73 2.93 -13.44 -0.10
N GLU A 74 2.59 -12.19 0.22
CA GLU A 74 3.53 -11.21 0.74
C GLU A 74 2.92 -10.54 1.98
N PRO A 75 3.69 -10.42 3.08
CA PRO A 75 3.21 -9.80 4.30
C PRO A 75 2.99 -8.29 4.13
N CYS A 76 2.15 -7.73 5.00
CA CYS A 76 2.04 -6.27 5.15
C CYS A 76 3.40 -5.69 5.56
N SER A 77 3.85 -4.65 4.86
CA SER A 77 5.08 -3.92 5.17
C SER A 77 4.79 -2.44 5.39
N PHE A 78 5.78 -1.67 5.83
CA PHE A 78 5.60 -0.23 6.03
C PHE A 78 5.35 0.56 4.73
N ASN A 79 5.74 0.02 3.57
CA ASN A 79 5.61 0.70 2.27
C ASN A 79 4.71 -0.05 1.28
N SER A 80 4.21 -1.23 1.65
CA SER A 80 3.37 -2.05 0.78
C SER A 80 2.28 -2.75 1.57
N SER A 81 1.09 -2.79 0.97
CA SER A 81 0.00 -3.61 1.48
C SER A 81 0.35 -5.10 1.39
N ARG A 82 -0.33 -5.90 2.19
CA ARG A 82 -0.31 -7.36 2.13
C ARG A 82 -0.83 -7.83 0.76
N VAL A 83 -0.19 -8.85 0.18
CA VAL A 83 -0.66 -9.47 -1.06
C VAL A 83 -1.30 -10.82 -0.75
N CYS A 84 -2.56 -10.95 -1.12
CA CYS A 84 -3.35 -12.17 -1.01
C CYS A 84 -3.46 -12.83 -2.38
N GLU A 85 -3.25 -14.14 -2.42
CA GLU A 85 -3.39 -14.96 -3.62
C GLU A 85 -4.32 -16.13 -3.34
N CYS A 86 -4.93 -16.70 -4.38
CA CYS A 86 -5.74 -17.89 -4.22
C CYS A 86 -4.88 -19.13 -3.95
N ARG A 87 -5.41 -20.05 -3.15
CA ARG A 87 -4.81 -21.38 -3.01
C ARG A 87 -4.65 -22.07 -4.37
N PRO A 88 -3.65 -22.95 -4.53
CA PRO A 88 -3.46 -23.70 -5.76
C PRO A 88 -4.73 -24.43 -6.19
N GLY A 89 -5.09 -24.31 -7.47
CA GLY A 89 -6.30 -24.90 -8.05
C GLY A 89 -7.52 -23.97 -8.09
N LEU A 90 -7.40 -22.76 -7.55
CA LEU A 90 -8.35 -21.67 -7.73
C LEU A 90 -7.71 -20.53 -8.52
N PHE A 91 -8.55 -19.67 -9.11
CA PHE A 91 -8.12 -18.45 -9.75
C PHE A 91 -8.75 -17.22 -9.09
N CYS A 92 -8.11 -16.07 -9.29
CA CYS A 92 -8.64 -14.82 -8.76
C CYS A 92 -9.79 -14.32 -9.62
N GLN A 93 -11.00 -14.31 -9.05
CA GLN A 93 -12.18 -13.77 -9.73
C GLN A 93 -12.23 -12.24 -9.63
N THR A 94 -11.78 -11.68 -8.51
CA THR A 94 -11.79 -10.24 -8.27
C THR A 94 -10.48 -9.82 -7.64
N ALA A 95 -9.70 -9.04 -8.39
CA ALA A 95 -8.47 -8.42 -7.92
C ALA A 95 -8.70 -6.92 -7.67
N VAL A 96 -8.04 -6.39 -6.65
CA VAL A 96 -7.96 -4.95 -6.38
C VAL A 96 -6.50 -4.59 -6.32
N GLU A 97 -6.08 -3.63 -7.14
CA GLU A 97 -4.68 -3.28 -7.36
C GLU A 97 -3.83 -4.53 -7.68
N ASN A 98 -3.13 -5.09 -6.69
CA ASN A 98 -2.22 -6.22 -6.81
C ASN A 98 -2.56 -7.38 -5.86
N THR A 99 -3.74 -7.37 -5.25
CA THR A 99 -4.17 -8.39 -4.27
C THR A 99 -5.51 -9.00 -4.66
N CYS A 100 -5.66 -10.30 -4.45
CA CYS A 100 -6.92 -10.98 -4.73
C CYS A 100 -7.89 -10.82 -3.56
N MET A 101 -9.15 -10.49 -3.89
CA MET A 101 -10.24 -10.33 -2.93
C MET A 101 -11.20 -11.52 -2.92
N ARG A 102 -11.29 -12.27 -4.03
CA ARG A 102 -12.21 -13.40 -4.15
C ARG A 102 -11.66 -14.47 -5.08
N CYS A 103 -11.67 -15.70 -4.59
CA CYS A 103 -11.22 -16.88 -5.34
C CYS A 103 -12.40 -17.66 -5.91
N GLN A 104 -12.18 -18.29 -7.05
CA GLN A 104 -13.14 -19.18 -7.67
C GLN A 104 -12.44 -20.45 -8.15
N GLN A 105 -13.13 -21.58 -8.03
CA GLN A 105 -12.63 -22.84 -8.57
C GLN A 105 -12.66 -22.84 -10.09
N HIS A 106 -11.63 -23.42 -10.71
CA HIS A 106 -11.65 -23.69 -12.13
C HIS A 106 -12.80 -24.64 -12.51
N THR A 107 -13.39 -24.40 -13.67
CA THR A 107 -14.34 -25.36 -14.23
C THR A 107 -13.59 -26.62 -14.66
N VAL A 108 -13.99 -27.76 -14.13
CA VAL A 108 -13.41 -29.06 -14.52
C VAL A 108 -13.81 -29.35 -15.96
N CYS A 109 -12.81 -29.57 -16.82
CA CYS A 109 -13.05 -29.98 -18.20
C CYS A 109 -13.59 -31.40 -18.23
N LYS A 110 -14.65 -31.64 -19.02
CA LYS A 110 -15.15 -32.99 -19.26
C LYS A 110 -14.14 -33.79 -20.11
N PRO A 111 -14.15 -35.13 -20.06
CA PRO A 111 -13.33 -35.95 -20.94
C PRO A 111 -13.51 -35.54 -22.41
N GLY A 112 -12.40 -35.34 -23.12
CA GLY A 112 -12.39 -34.86 -24.51
C GLY A 112 -12.35 -33.34 -24.68
N PHE A 113 -12.41 -32.55 -23.59
CA PHE A 113 -12.29 -31.09 -23.61
C PHE A 113 -11.02 -30.62 -22.88
N GLY A 114 -10.51 -29.45 -23.27
CA GLY A 114 -9.32 -28.83 -22.68
C GLY A 114 -9.55 -27.38 -22.28
N VAL A 115 -8.62 -26.83 -21.50
CA VAL A 115 -8.65 -25.44 -21.02
C VAL A 115 -8.45 -24.48 -22.20
N LYS A 116 -9.44 -23.62 -22.47
CA LYS A 116 -9.35 -22.58 -23.52
C LYS A 116 -8.71 -21.28 -23.02
N VAL A 117 -8.95 -20.90 -21.77
CA VAL A 117 -8.46 -19.66 -21.14
C VAL A 117 -7.95 -20.02 -19.75
N ARG A 118 -6.75 -19.53 -19.41
CA ARG A 118 -6.22 -19.64 -18.05
C ARG A 118 -6.85 -18.55 -17.18
N GLY A 119 -7.16 -18.91 -15.94
CA GLY A 119 -7.56 -17.94 -14.91
C GLY A 119 -6.35 -17.27 -14.28
#